data_AF-A0A0Q5UK89-F1
#
_entry.id   AF-A0A0Q5UK89-F1
#
_cell.length_a   1.000
_cell.length_b   1.000
_cell.length_c   1.000
_cell.angle_alpha   90.00
_cell.angle_beta   90.00
_cell.angle_gamma   90.00
#
_symmetry.space_group_name_H-M   'P 1'
#
loop_
_entity.id
_entity.type
_entity.pdbx_description
1 polymer ?
#
loop_
_entity_poly.entity_id
_entity_poly.type
_entity_poly.pdbx_seq_one_letter_code
_entity_poly.pdbx_strand_id
1 'polypeptide(L)'
;MILANKFCFCITLQKGCILIALIGIFLAGMNIDYMLLGLNRTYFRETHHKFPERLLYTFLQMIPDLLTILASCILIFAILSQYCWLFWTTLLVQAFQAVYFVIISIISALIGSNLIINESIWHNLTYWIYVLFWLALTAYFMYIIYSYYRQITARETENIVEGLE
;
A
#
# COMPACT_ATOMS: atom_id res chain seq x y z
N MET A 1 -7.45 -25.31 -31.45
CA MET A 1 -6.48 -24.21 -31.22
C MET A 1 -6.94 -23.49 -29.96
N ILE A 2 -6.34 -23.83 -28.83
CA ILE A 2 -6.88 -23.57 -27.48
C ILE A 2 -6.43 -22.17 -27.03
N LEU A 3 -7.39 -21.26 -26.84
CA LEU A 3 -7.35 -20.16 -25.89
C LEU A 3 -6.16 -19.18 -26.00
N ALA A 4 -6.01 -18.52 -27.14
CA ALA A 4 -5.12 -17.35 -27.29
C ALA A 4 -5.76 -16.01 -26.84
N ASN A 5 -6.87 -16.04 -26.08
CA ASN A 5 -7.45 -14.84 -25.45
C ASN A 5 -6.85 -14.62 -24.05
N LYS A 6 -5.53 -14.59 -23.94
CA LYS A 6 -4.90 -14.00 -22.74
C LYS A 6 -5.14 -12.50 -22.81
N PHE A 7 -5.96 -12.00 -21.88
CA PHE A 7 -6.24 -10.58 -21.66
C PHE A 7 -4.99 -9.74 -21.93
N CYS A 8 -5.00 -8.98 -23.02
CA CYS A 8 -3.87 -8.13 -23.39
C CYS A 8 -3.84 -6.94 -22.42
N PHE A 9 -3.30 -7.17 -21.23
CA PHE A 9 -3.02 -6.14 -20.23
C PHE A 9 -2.08 -5.12 -20.87
N CYS A 10 -2.50 -3.86 -20.93
CA CYS A 10 -1.71 -2.83 -21.60
C CYS A 10 -0.32 -2.73 -20.92
N ILE A 11 0.77 -2.79 -21.70
CA ILE A 11 2.16 -2.77 -21.18
C ILE A 11 2.39 -1.55 -20.26
N THR A 12 1.75 -0.42 -20.56
CA THR A 12 1.78 0.79 -19.73
C THR A 12 1.17 0.58 -18.35
N LEU A 13 0.05 -0.14 -18.28
CA LEU A 13 -0.65 -0.47 -17.04
C LEU A 13 0.18 -1.45 -16.19
N GLN A 14 0.83 -2.42 -16.83
CA GLN A 14 1.71 -3.38 -16.16
C GLN A 14 2.90 -2.69 -15.51
N LYS A 15 3.52 -1.73 -16.22
CA LYS A 15 4.61 -0.91 -15.69
C LYS A 15 4.18 -0.11 -14.47
N GLY A 16 2.96 0.45 -14.48
CA GLY A 16 2.38 1.14 -13.32
C GLY A 16 2.25 0.24 -12.10
N CYS A 17 1.68 -0.95 -12.26
CA CYS A 17 1.52 -1.92 -11.16
C CYS A 17 2.88 -2.41 -10.59
N ILE A 18 3.87 -2.67 -11.45
CA ILE A 18 5.21 -3.06 -11.01
C ILE A 18 5.87 -1.92 -10.24
N LEU A 19 5.77 -0.68 -10.73
CA LEU A 19 6.31 0.50 -10.07
C LEU A 19 5.69 0.67 -8.67
N ILE A 20 4.37 0.54 -8.55
CA ILE A 20 3.66 0.63 -7.27
C ILE A 20 4.12 -0.45 -6.31
N ALA A 21 4.25 -1.71 -6.75
CA ALA A 21 4.70 -2.80 -5.91
C ALA A 21 6.14 -2.59 -5.40
N LEU A 22 7.06 -2.17 -6.27
CA LEU A 22 8.46 -1.94 -5.89
C LEU A 22 8.62 -0.75 -4.96
N ILE A 23 7.99 0.38 -5.27
CA ILE A 23 7.97 1.57 -4.42
C ILE A 23 7.34 1.22 -3.06
N GLY A 24 6.25 0.45 -3.07
CA GLY A 24 5.56 0.07 -1.85
C GLY A 24 6.40 -0.79 -0.91
N ILE A 25 7.07 -1.81 -1.44
CA ILE A 25 8.00 -2.66 -0.66
C ILE A 25 9.15 -1.81 -0.11
N PHE A 26 9.75 -0.96 -0.95
CA PHE A 26 10.89 -0.14 -0.55
C PHE A 26 10.51 0.84 0.57
N LEU A 27 9.43 1.59 0.40
CA LEU A 27 8.97 2.57 1.37
C LEU A 27 8.51 1.93 2.68
N ALA A 28 7.76 0.83 2.63
CA ALA A 28 7.37 0.09 3.81
C ALA A 28 8.59 -0.45 4.57
N GLY A 29 9.58 -0.99 3.85
CA GLY A 29 10.83 -1.47 4.44
C GLY A 29 11.61 -0.36 5.15
N MET A 30 11.77 0.81 4.51
CA MET A 30 12.44 1.95 5.12
C MET A 30 11.69 2.47 6.35
N ASN A 31 10.36 2.53 6.31
CA ASN A 31 9.56 3.03 7.44
C ASN A 31 9.64 2.08 8.64
N ILE A 32 9.58 0.76 8.41
CA ILE A 32 9.77 -0.26 9.46
C ILE A 32 11.17 -0.14 10.08
N ASP A 33 12.23 -0.06 9.25
CA ASP A 33 13.60 0.09 9.74
C ASP A 33 13.76 1.35 10.59
N TYR A 34 13.21 2.46 10.12
CA TYR A 34 13.21 3.74 10.85
C TYR A 34 12.47 3.63 12.21
N MET A 35 11.29 2.99 12.24
CA MET A 35 10.56 2.76 13.49
C MET A 35 11.34 1.86 14.46
N LEU A 36 11.98 0.79 13.96
CA LEU A 36 12.81 -0.10 14.79
C LEU A 36 14.02 0.64 15.37
N LEU A 37 14.67 1.48 14.57
CA LEU A 37 15.79 2.31 15.01
C LEU A 37 15.36 3.30 16.09
N GLY A 38 14.23 3.99 15.90
CA GLY A 38 13.66 4.88 16.91
C GLY A 38 13.27 4.14 18.18
N LEU A 39 12.74 2.92 18.07
CA LEU A 39 12.35 2.08 19.21
C LEU A 39 13.58 1.64 20.00
N ASN A 40 14.66 1.24 19.33
CA ASN A 40 15.90 0.85 19.99
C ASN A 40 16.58 2.04 20.70
N ARG A 41 16.55 3.23 20.08
CA ARG A 41 17.09 4.46 20.68
C ARG A 41 16.29 4.90 21.90
N THR A 42 14.96 4.82 21.85
CA THR A 42 14.09 5.12 22.99
C THR A 42 14.19 4.06 24.08
N TYR A 43 14.31 2.78 23.72
CA TYR A 43 14.59 1.69 24.67
C TYR A 43 15.86 1.94 25.49
N PHE A 44 16.94 2.35 24.83
CA PHE A 44 18.19 2.70 25.52
C PHE A 44 18.05 3.90 26.46
N ARG A 45 17.15 4.84 26.16
CA ARG A 45 16.95 6.08 26.94
C ARG A 45 15.98 5.89 28.11
N GLU A 46 14.97 5.05 27.97
CA GLU A 46 13.82 4.98 28.88
C GLU A 46 13.84 3.80 29.86
N THR A 47 14.90 2.96 29.87
CA THR A 47 15.14 1.72 30.67
C THR A 47 14.80 1.79 32.15
N HIS A 48 14.42 2.96 32.67
CA HIS A 48 13.99 3.11 34.03
C HIS A 48 12.49 2.89 34.28
N HIS A 49 11.47 3.48 33.63
CA HIS A 49 10.17 3.58 34.35
C HIS A 49 8.80 3.31 33.65
N LYS A 50 8.61 3.26 32.32
CA LYS A 50 7.25 3.05 31.73
C LYS A 50 7.28 2.45 30.31
N PHE A 51 7.24 1.12 30.16
CA PHE A 51 7.42 0.46 28.85
C PHE A 51 6.25 -0.27 28.16
N PRO A 52 5.10 -0.63 28.77
CA PRO A 52 4.18 -1.53 28.08
C PRO A 52 3.39 -0.88 26.94
N GLU A 53 2.99 0.38 27.06
CA GLU A 53 2.05 1.01 26.11
C GLU A 53 2.71 1.45 24.80
N ARG A 54 3.91 2.03 24.87
CA ARG A 54 4.60 2.60 23.69
C ARG A 54 5.07 1.53 22.70
N LEU A 55 5.46 0.37 23.21
CA LEU A 55 5.80 -0.81 22.39
C LEU A 55 4.59 -1.26 21.56
N LEU A 56 3.42 -1.36 22.20
CA LEU A 56 2.18 -1.79 21.55
C LEU A 56 1.74 -0.82 20.45
N TYR A 57 1.80 0.50 20.69
CA TYR A 57 1.49 1.50 19.66
C TYR A 57 2.48 1.45 18.49
N THR A 58 3.76 1.21 18.76
CA THR A 58 4.77 1.08 17.70
C THR A 58 4.50 -0.15 16.82
N PHE A 59 4.14 -1.29 17.44
CA PHE A 59 3.74 -2.49 16.68
C PHE A 59 2.48 -2.25 15.85
N LEU A 60 1.45 -1.59 16.41
CA LEU A 60 0.25 -1.22 15.67
C LEU A 60 0.58 -0.30 14.48
N GLN A 61 1.55 0.60 14.64
CA GLN A 61 1.99 1.51 13.58
C GLN A 61 2.76 0.82 12.45
N MET A 62 3.36 -0.35 12.70
CA MET A 62 4.04 -1.18 11.67
C MET A 62 3.09 -2.07 10.86
N ILE A 63 1.89 -2.37 11.37
CA ILE A 63 0.92 -3.26 10.69
C ILE A 63 0.60 -2.76 9.26
N PRO A 64 0.38 -1.46 9.00
CA PRO A 64 0.15 -0.94 7.66
C PRO A 64 1.29 -1.22 6.68
N ASP A 65 2.53 -1.16 7.14
CA ASP A 65 3.70 -1.42 6.29
C ASP A 65 3.80 -2.92 5.97
N LEU A 66 3.45 -3.80 6.91
CA LEU A 66 3.35 -5.25 6.65
C LEU A 66 2.23 -5.58 5.65
N LEU A 67 1.05 -4.95 5.81
CA LEU A 67 -0.05 -5.09 4.85
C LEU A 67 0.33 -4.58 3.46
N THR A 68 1.15 -3.53 3.39
CA THR A 68 1.68 -2.99 2.14
C THR A 68 2.59 -3.98 1.44
N ILE A 69 3.50 -4.63 2.17
CA ILE A 69 4.38 -5.68 1.63
C ILE A 69 3.53 -6.84 1.11
N LEU A 70 2.54 -7.27 1.89
CA LEU A 70 1.61 -8.33 1.48
C LEU A 70 0.85 -7.95 0.20
N ALA A 71 0.26 -6.75 0.15
CA ALA A 71 -0.44 -6.25 -1.04
C ALA A 71 0.48 -6.20 -2.27
N SER A 72 1.73 -5.78 -2.09
CA SER A 72 2.72 -5.73 -3.17
C SER A 72 3.07 -7.13 -3.70
N CYS A 73 3.20 -8.12 -2.82
CA CYS A 73 3.38 -9.52 -3.20
C CYS A 73 2.17 -10.07 -3.99
N ILE A 74 0.95 -9.78 -3.53
CA ILE A 74 -0.29 -10.16 -4.24
C ILE A 74 -0.33 -9.48 -5.62
N LEU A 75 0.07 -8.21 -5.72
CA LEU A 75 0.11 -7.47 -6.98
C LEU A 75 1.10 -8.07 -7.99
N ILE A 76 2.31 -8.43 -7.53
CA ILE A 76 3.30 -9.12 -8.37
C ILE A 76 2.74 -10.46 -8.85
N PHE A 77 2.10 -11.21 -7.96
CA PHE A 77 1.46 -12.47 -8.32
C PHE A 77 0.30 -12.27 -9.31
N ALA A 78 -0.48 -11.19 -9.17
CA ALA A 78 -1.55 -10.82 -10.09
C ALA A 78 -1.01 -10.54 -11.51
N ILE A 79 0.13 -9.85 -11.59
CA ILE A 79 0.81 -9.55 -12.85
C ILE A 79 1.32 -10.84 -13.52
N LEU A 80 1.94 -11.75 -12.76
CA LEU A 80 2.48 -13.00 -13.30
C LEU A 80 1.39 -13.99 -13.73
N SER A 81 0.33 -14.11 -12.94
CA SER A 81 -0.80 -15.01 -13.21
C SER A 81 -1.81 -14.45 -14.21
N GLN A 82 -1.77 -13.15 -14.49
CA GLN A 82 -2.75 -12.41 -15.28
C GLN A 82 -4.20 -12.60 -14.80
N TYR A 83 -4.40 -12.90 -13.52
CA TYR A 83 -5.71 -13.19 -12.96
C TYR A 83 -6.37 -11.91 -12.42
N CYS A 84 -7.42 -11.45 -13.12
CA CYS A 84 -8.09 -10.16 -12.89
C CYS A 84 -8.57 -9.95 -11.44
N TRP A 85 -9.09 -11.00 -10.81
CA TRP A 85 -9.60 -10.93 -9.43
C TRP A 85 -8.54 -10.52 -8.41
N LEU A 86 -7.27 -10.88 -8.63
CA LEU A 86 -6.19 -10.52 -7.71
C LEU A 86 -5.88 -9.02 -7.70
N PHE A 87 -6.14 -8.30 -8.80
CA PHE A 87 -6.02 -6.85 -8.80
C PHE A 87 -7.05 -6.20 -7.88
N TRP A 88 -8.29 -6.70 -7.90
CA TRP A 88 -9.34 -6.27 -6.97
C TRP A 88 -9.03 -6.63 -5.52
N THR A 89 -8.53 -7.84 -5.27
CA THR A 89 -8.06 -8.24 -3.93
C THR A 89 -6.95 -7.32 -3.44
N THR A 90 -5.97 -7.00 -4.29
CA THR A 90 -4.90 -6.06 -3.97
C THR A 90 -5.45 -4.69 -3.60
N LEU A 91 -6.42 -4.18 -4.36
CA LEU A 91 -7.03 -2.87 -4.11
C LEU A 91 -7.76 -2.82 -2.78
N LEU A 92 -8.51 -3.88 -2.44
CA LEU A 92 -9.20 -3.99 -1.16
C LEU A 92 -8.21 -3.97 0.01
N VAL A 93 -7.11 -4.72 -0.11
CA VAL A 93 -6.05 -4.74 0.92
C VAL A 93 -5.40 -3.36 1.04
N GLN A 94 -5.06 -2.70 -0.06
CA GLN A 94 -4.47 -1.35 -0.04
C GLN A 94 -5.43 -0.30 0.52
N ALA A 95 -6.72 -0.36 0.17
CA ALA A 95 -7.71 0.57 0.70
C ALA A 95 -7.90 0.40 2.21
N PHE A 96 -7.99 -0.85 2.69
CA PHE A 96 -8.06 -1.14 4.11
C PHE A 96 -6.79 -0.67 4.85
N GLN A 97 -5.62 -0.95 4.28
CA GLN A 97 -4.33 -0.50 4.79
C GLN A 97 -4.24 1.02 4.87
N ALA A 98 -4.66 1.75 3.83
CA ALA A 98 -4.65 3.21 3.81
C ALA A 98 -5.55 3.82 4.90
N VAL A 99 -6.77 3.28 5.06
CA VAL A 99 -7.69 3.72 6.12
C VAL A 99 -7.09 3.46 7.49
N TYR A 100 -6.58 2.24 7.73
CA TYR A 100 -5.93 1.90 8.98
C TYR A 100 -4.74 2.83 9.25
N PHE A 101 -3.90 3.07 8.25
CA PHE A 101 -2.70 3.88 8.39
C PHE A 101 -3.02 5.32 8.80
N VAL A 102 -4.06 5.92 8.20
CA VAL A 102 -4.51 7.26 8.57
C VAL A 102 -5.06 7.28 10.00
N ILE A 103 -5.94 6.33 10.35
CA ILE A 103 -6.56 6.27 11.69
C ILE A 103 -5.48 6.12 12.77
N ILE A 104 -4.56 5.17 12.61
CA ILE A 104 -3.53 4.92 13.62
C ILE A 104 -2.55 6.10 13.70
N SER A 105 -2.24 6.75 12.57
CA SER A 105 -1.39 7.95 12.53
C SER A 105 -2.00 9.11 13.30
N ILE A 106 -3.30 9.38 13.11
CA ILE A 106 -4.01 10.45 13.82
C ILE A 106 -4.11 10.13 15.31
N ILE A 107 -4.55 8.92 15.67
CA ILE A 107 -4.71 8.52 17.08
C ILE A 107 -3.37 8.59 17.82
N SER A 108 -2.31 8.02 17.25
CA SER A 108 -0.97 8.02 17.86
C SER A 108 -0.38 9.43 17.96
N ALA A 109 -0.65 10.30 16.98
CA ALA A 109 -0.23 11.70 17.03
C ALA A 109 -0.94 12.46 18.15
N LEU A 110 -2.26 12.27 18.31
CA LEU A 110 -3.08 12.93 19.33
C LEU A 110 -2.70 12.48 20.75
N ILE A 111 -2.42 11.19 20.94
CA ILE A 111 -1.98 10.63 22.23
C ILE A 111 -0.53 11.03 22.55
N GLY A 112 0.23 11.46 21.54
CA GLY A 112 1.67 11.69 21.68
C GLY A 112 2.47 10.40 21.89
N SER A 113 1.94 9.27 21.42
CA SER A 113 2.62 7.96 21.43
C SER A 113 3.33 7.65 20.11
N ASN A 114 3.08 8.42 19.04
CA ASN A 114 3.72 8.24 17.75
C ASN A 114 5.23 8.49 17.84
N LEU A 115 6.00 7.45 17.56
CA LEU A 115 7.45 7.43 17.72
C LEU A 115 8.15 8.40 16.76
N ILE A 116 7.64 8.56 15.54
CA ILE A 116 8.25 9.38 14.48
C ILE A 116 7.89 10.85 14.67
N ILE A 117 6.60 11.14 14.86
CA ILE A 117 6.10 12.52 14.97
C ILE A 117 6.71 13.23 16.19
N ASN A 118 6.94 12.52 17.28
CA ASN A 118 7.38 13.11 18.54
C ASN A 118 8.90 13.22 18.69
N GLU A 119 9.69 12.77 17.72
CA GLU A 119 11.15 12.89 17.76
C GLU A 119 11.58 14.34 17.43
N SER A 120 11.07 14.92 16.34
CA SER A 120 11.31 16.34 16.01
C SER A 120 10.30 16.89 14.99
N ILE A 121 10.25 18.22 14.84
CA ILE A 121 9.40 18.91 13.84
C ILE A 121 9.65 18.41 12.41
N TRP A 122 10.91 18.16 12.05
CA TRP A 122 11.27 17.66 10.71
C TRP A 122 10.76 16.24 10.47
N HIS A 123 10.81 15.38 11.48
CA HIS A 123 10.26 14.03 11.40
C HIS A 123 8.73 14.05 11.30
N ASN A 124 8.07 14.94 12.04
CA ASN A 124 6.63 15.16 11.93
C ASN A 124 6.22 15.56 10.50
N LEU A 125 6.86 16.59 9.93
CA LEU A 125 6.57 17.03 8.57
C LEU A 125 6.79 15.92 7.54
N THR A 126 7.93 15.22 7.63
CA THR A 126 8.28 14.12 6.73
C THR A 126 7.28 12.97 6.82
N TYR A 127 6.81 12.65 8.04
CA TYR A 127 5.83 11.61 8.27
C TYR A 127 4.48 11.93 7.62
N TRP A 128 3.99 13.16 7.72
CA TRP A 128 2.73 13.53 7.05
C TRP A 128 2.85 13.57 5.53
N ILE A 129 4.00 13.99 5.00
CA ILE A 129 4.28 13.89 3.56
C ILE A 129 4.25 12.42 3.12
N TYR A 130 4.83 11.52 3.92
CA TYR A 130 4.78 10.07 3.68
C TYR A 130 3.35 9.53 3.68
N VAL A 131 2.50 9.94 4.63
CA VAL A 131 1.07 9.57 4.67
C VAL A 131 0.33 10.06 3.42
N LEU A 132 0.52 11.32 3.03
CA LEU A 132 -0.12 11.88 1.84
C LEU A 132 0.35 11.19 0.55
N PHE A 133 1.64 10.91 0.45
CA PHE A 133 2.22 10.19 -0.68
C PHE A 133 1.61 8.79 -0.80
N TRP A 134 1.42 8.09 0.32
CA TRP A 134 0.74 6.79 0.35
C TRP A 134 -0.69 6.85 -0.17
N LEU A 135 -1.47 7.83 0.28
CA LEU A 135 -2.85 8.03 -0.21
C LEU A 135 -2.88 8.31 -1.72
N ALA A 136 -1.93 9.08 -2.23
CA ALA A 136 -1.80 9.34 -3.65
C ALA A 136 -1.48 8.07 -4.46
N LEU A 137 -0.60 7.19 -3.94
CA LEU A 137 -0.33 5.89 -4.57
C LEU A 137 -1.55 4.98 -4.58
N THR A 138 -2.30 4.88 -3.48
CA THR A 138 -3.54 4.08 -3.43
C THR A 138 -4.59 4.62 -4.40
N ALA A 139 -4.76 5.94 -4.49
CA ALA A 139 -5.67 6.57 -5.44
C ALA A 139 -5.24 6.33 -6.90
N TYR A 140 -3.93 6.39 -7.17
CA TYR A 140 -3.39 6.08 -8.48
C TYR A 140 -3.60 4.60 -8.86
N PHE A 141 -3.45 3.68 -7.90
CA PHE A 141 -3.75 2.26 -8.13
C PHE A 141 -5.24 2.01 -8.40
N MET A 142 -6.13 2.70 -7.68
CA MET A 142 -7.57 2.67 -7.95
C MET A 142 -7.90 3.15 -9.37
N TYR A 143 -7.25 4.24 -9.82
CA TYR A 143 -7.39 4.74 -11.19
C TYR A 143 -6.95 3.70 -12.24
N ILE A 144 -5.82 3.03 -12.01
CA ILE A 144 -5.31 1.95 -12.88
C ILE A 144 -6.36 0.83 -13.01
N ILE A 145 -6.90 0.34 -11.90
CA ILE A 145 -7.88 -0.76 -11.93
C ILE A 145 -9.19 -0.32 -12.59
N TYR A 146 -9.66 0.88 -12.31
CA TYR A 146 -10.86 1.41 -12.94
C TYR A 146 -10.69 1.56 -14.46
N SER A 147 -9.56 2.12 -14.90
CA SER A 147 -9.23 2.24 -16.33
C SER A 147 -9.13 0.87 -17.00
N TYR A 148 -8.60 -0.13 -16.30
CA TYR A 148 -8.52 -1.50 -16.80
C TYR A 148 -9.90 -2.14 -16.97
N TYR A 149 -10.75 -2.04 -15.95
CA TYR A 149 -12.10 -2.58 -15.99
C TYR A 149 -12.91 -1.97 -17.13
N ARG A 150 -12.84 -0.64 -17.30
CA ARG A 150 -13.50 0.07 -18.41
C ARG A 150 -13.05 -0.44 -19.78
N GLN A 151 -11.76 -0.72 -19.98
CA GLN A 151 -11.23 -1.25 -21.23
C GLN A 151 -11.72 -2.67 -21.52
N ILE A 152 -11.87 -3.52 -20.50
CA ILE A 152 -12.42 -4.87 -20.66
C ILE A 152 -13.88 -4.78 -21.11
N THR A 153 -14.70 -4.00 -20.40
CA THR A 153 -16.13 -3.86 -20.72
C THR A 153 -16.35 -3.33 -22.13
N ALA A 154 -15.54 -2.36 -22.58
CA ALA A 154 -15.62 -1.82 -23.93
C ALA A 154 -15.32 -2.88 -25.02
N ARG A 155 -14.29 -3.72 -24.81
CA ARG A 155 -13.98 -4.82 -25.75
C ARG A 155 -15.04 -5.90 -25.77
N GLU A 156 -15.64 -6.19 -24.61
CA GLU A 156 -16.73 -7.17 -24.53
C GLU A 156 -17.96 -6.70 -25.32
N THR A 157 -18.28 -5.40 -25.25
CA THR A 157 -19.36 -4.82 -26.07
C THR A 157 -19.05 -4.83 -27.58
N GLU A 158 -17.80 -4.55 -27.99
CA GLU A 158 -17.40 -4.61 -29.41
C GLU A 158 -17.52 -6.04 -29.98
N ASN A 159 -17.02 -7.04 -29.24
CA ASN A 159 -17.09 -8.44 -29.67
C ASN A 159 -18.53 -8.97 -29.81
N ILE A 160 -19.46 -8.49 -28.99
CA ILE A 160 -20.89 -8.85 -29.09
C ILE A 160 -21.49 -8.27 -30.36
N VAL A 161 -21.12 -7.04 -30.73
CA VAL A 161 -21.61 -6.37 -31.94
C VAL A 161 -21.06 -7.04 -33.20
N GLU A 162 -19.76 -7.36 -33.26
CA GLU A 162 -19.15 -8.06 -34.40
C GLU A 162 -19.66 -9.51 -34.56
N GLY A 163 -20.03 -10.19 -33.47
CA GLY A 163 -20.60 -11.54 -33.53
C GLY A 163 -22.06 -11.60 -33.98
N LEU A 164 -22.70 -10.44 -34.15
CA LEU A 164 -24.09 -10.28 -34.60
C LEU A 164 -24.20 -9.90 -36.10
N GLU A 165 -23.09 -9.58 -36.76
CA GLU A 165 -22.96 -9.36 -38.21
C GLU A 165 -22.58 -10.65 -38.96
#